data_AF-A0A653GW68-F1
#
_entry.id   AF-A0A653GW68-F1
#
_cell.length_a   1.000
_cell.length_b   1.000
_cell.length_c   1.000
_cell.angle_alpha   90.00
_cell.angle_beta   90.00
_cell.angle_gamma   90.00
#
_symmetry.space_group_name_H-M   'P 1'
#
loop_
_entity.id
_entity.type
_entity.pdbx_description
1 polymer ?
#
loop_
_entity_poly.entity_id
_entity_poly.type
_entity_poly.pdbx_seq_one_letter_code
_entity_poly.pdbx_strand_id
1 'polypeptide(L)' 'MIKIGYVLKKINNNIKIICISYYIYNFKYKKLLLNNLYIKVYDSRNEIMINDYVLIKYYKKSKYCNNRIIKIL' A
#
# COMPACT_ATOMS: atom_id res chain seq x y z
N MET A 1 -11.74 -6.62 0.70
CA MET A 1 -11.75 -5.19 0.33
C MET A 1 -10.49 -4.87 -0.46
N ILE A 2 -10.62 -4.17 -1.60
CA ILE A 2 -9.49 -3.72 -2.41
C ILE A 2 -9.12 -2.32 -1.94
N LYS A 3 -7.82 -2.03 -1.83
CA LYS A 3 -7.30 -0.70 -1.48
C LYS A 3 -6.41 -0.20 -2.61
N ILE A 4 -6.38 1.12 -2.80
CA ILE A 4 -5.42 1.78 -3.68
C ILE A 4 -4.27 2.26 -2.82
N GLY A 5 -3.05 2.11 -3.32
CA GLY A 5 -1.88 2.66 -2.67
C GLY A 5 -0.84 3.12 -3.67
N TYR A 6 0.07 3.94 -3.18
CA TYR A 6 1.16 4.54 -3.93
C TYR A 6 2.50 3.90 -3.55
N VAL A 7 3.32 3.56 -4.53
CA VAL A 7 4.62 2.91 -4.30
C VAL A 7 5.65 3.96 -3.90
N LEU A 8 6.00 3.96 -2.62
CA LEU A 8 6.93 4.95 -2.06
C LEU A 8 8.39 4.62 -2.32
N LYS A 9 8.79 3.39 -2.00
CA LYS A 9 10.18 2.98 -2.11
C LYS A 9 10.33 1.47 -2.25
N LYS A 10 11.46 1.07 -2.83
CA LYS A 10 11.89 -0.32 -2.95
C LYS A 10 12.82 -0.66 -1.78
N ILE A 11 12.55 -1.75 -1.05
CA ILE A 11 13.46 -2.24 0.00
C ILE A 11 14.50 -3.17 -0.63
N ASN A 12 14.05 -4.08 -1.49
CA ASN A 12 14.90 -4.99 -2.25
C ASN A 12 14.21 -5.33 -3.59
N ASN A 13 14.80 -6.22 -4.40
CA ASN A 13 14.24 -6.58 -5.71
C ASN A 13 12.78 -7.05 -5.67
N ASN A 14 12.35 -7.69 -4.59
CA ASN A 14 11.04 -8.33 -4.52
C ASN A 14 10.08 -7.66 -3.54
N ILE A 15 10.52 -6.70 -2.73
CA ILE A 15 9.73 -6.11 -1.65
C ILE A 15 9.72 -4.60 -1.80
N LYS A 16 8.50 -4.07 -1.89
CA LYS A 16 8.21 -2.64 -2.05
C LYS A 16 7.35 -2.16 -0.89
N ILE A 17 7.50 -0.89 -0.52
CA ILE A 17 6.64 -0.22 0.47
C ILE A 17 5.60 0.59 -0.28
N ILE A 18 4.35 0.38 0.12
CA ILE A 18 3.21 1.10 -0.42
C ILE A 18 2.57 1.94 0.68
N CYS A 19 2.30 3.20 0.36
CA CYS A 19 1.49 4.09 1.17
C CYS A 19 0.02 3.92 0.80
N ILE A 20 -0.83 3.73 1.80
CA ILE A 20 -2.28 3.84 1.67
C ILE A 20 -2.71 5.03 2.50
N SER A 21 -3.16 6.08 1.82
CA SER A 21 -3.70 7.27 2.47
C SER A 21 -5.20 7.13 2.66
N TYR A 22 -5.71 7.53 3.82
CA TYR A 22 -7.13 7.49 4.14
C TYR A 22 -7.49 8.63 5.10
N TYR A 23 -8.75 9.07 5.05
CA TYR A 23 -9.22 10.12 5.94
C TYR A 23 -9.78 9.52 7.24
N ILE A 24 -9.40 10.13 8.37
CA ILE A 24 -10.00 9.88 9.67
C ILE A 24 -10.68 11.15 10.13
N TYR A 25 -11.93 11.05 10.55
CA TYR A 25 -12.65 12.19 11.12
C TYR A 25 -12.21 12.45 12.56
N ASN A 26 -11.80 13.70 12.83
CA ASN A 26 -11.46 14.15 14.17
C ASN A 26 -12.64 14.90 14.78
N PHE A 27 -13.28 14.29 15.80
CA PHE A 27 -14.44 14.86 16.49
C PHE A 27 -14.14 16.14 17.25
N LYS A 28 -12.91 16.32 17.78
CA LYS A 28 -12.53 17.51 18.55
C LYS A 28 -12.47 18.76 17.67
N TYR A 29 -11.90 18.63 16.47
CA TYR A 29 -11.73 19.75 15.54
C TYR A 29 -12.79 19.79 14.42
N LYS A 30 -13.72 18.82 14.41
CA LYS A 30 -14.74 18.63 13.36
C LYS A 30 -14.15 18.65 11.93
N LYS A 31 -12.99 18.00 11.73
CA LYS A 31 -12.23 18.01 10.47
C LYS A 31 -11.75 16.61 10.09
N LEU A 32 -11.70 16.32 8.79
CA LEU A 32 -11.05 15.13 8.24
C LEU A 32 -9.52 15.33 8.21
N LEU A 33 -8.79 14.41 8.81
CA LEU A 33 -7.33 14.36 8.79
C LEU A 33 -6.87 13.26 7.85
N LEU A 34 -5.85 13.55 7.04
CA LEU A 34 -5.23 12.58 6.15
C LEU A 34 -4.21 11.75 6.96
N ASN A 35 -4.44 10.45 7.05
CA ASN A 35 -3.53 9.50 7.67
C ASN A 35 -2.95 8.55 6.62
N ASN A 36 -1.70 8.12 6.85
CA ASN A 36 -0.96 7.24 5.96
C ASN A 36 -0.64 5.92 6.65
N LEU A 37 -0.96 4.81 5.98
CA LEU A 37 -0.61 3.45 6.39
C LEU A 37 0.44 2.89 5.43
N TYR A 38 1.55 2.41 5.97
CA TYR A 38 2.63 1.83 5.17
C TYR A 38 2.58 0.31 5.22
N ILE A 39 2.59 -0.34 4.05
CA ILE A 39 2.56 -1.79 3.97
C ILE A 39 3.64 -2.33 3.03
N LYS A 40 4.20 -3.47 3.39
CA LYS A 40 5.14 -4.22 2.56
C LYS A 40 4.37 -5.11 1.60
N VAL A 41 4.75 -5.07 0.33
CA VAL A 41 4.21 -5.97 -0.69
C VAL A 41 5.32 -6.70 -1.39
N TYR A 42 5.07 -7.98 -1.61
CA TYR A 42 5.93 -8.86 -2.37
C TYR A 42 5.53 -8.85 -3.85
N ASP A 43 6.48 -8.55 -4.71
CA ASP A 43 6.40 -8.56 -6.16
C ASP A 43 7.52 -9.43 -6.72
N SER A 44 7.16 -10.63 -7.21
CA SER A 44 8.12 -11.57 -7.78
C SER A 44 8.59 -11.20 -9.19
N ARG A 45 7.79 -10.41 -9.92
CA ARG A 45 8.10 -10.04 -11.31
C ARG A 45 8.87 -8.72 -11.38
N ASN A 46 8.92 -7.99 -10.26
CA ASN A 46 9.54 -6.68 -10.13
C ASN A 46 9.01 -5.66 -11.15
N GLU A 47 7.75 -5.81 -11.59
CA GLU A 47 7.09 -4.93 -12.58
C GLU A 47 6.72 -3.56 -11.98
N ILE A 48 6.46 -3.50 -10.67
CA ILE A 48 5.97 -2.28 -10.01
C ILE A 48 7.08 -1.23 -9.81
N MET A 49 6.96 -0.04 -10.38
CA MET A 49 7.96 1.02 -10.22
C MET A 49 7.63 1.92 -9.03
N ILE A 50 8.64 2.66 -8.58
CA ILE A 50 8.44 3.73 -7.60
C ILE A 50 7.58 4.80 -8.28
N ASN A 51 6.63 5.36 -7.53
CA ASN A 51 5.62 6.31 -7.96
C ASN A 51 4.38 5.74 -8.69
N ASP A 52 4.30 4.42 -8.89
CA ASP A 52 3.10 3.80 -9.43
C ASP A 52 1.94 3.81 -8.41
N TYR A 53 0.72 3.87 -8.94
CA TYR A 53 -0.48 3.54 -8.17
C TYR A 53 -0.85 2.08 -8.39
N VAL A 54 -1.17 1.38 -7.30
CA VAL A 54 -1.45 -0.06 -7.34
C VAL A 54 -2.69 -0.41 -6.55
N LEU A 55 -3.47 -1.34 -7.10
CA LEU A 55 -4.59 -1.98 -6.42
C LEU A 55 -4.09 -3.18 -5.62
N ILE A 56 -4.40 -3.19 -4.33
CA ILE A 56 -3.91 -4.17 -3.37
C ILE A 56 -5.08 -4.90 -2.75
N LYS A 57 -4.93 -6.21 -2.60
CA LYS A 57 -5.83 -7.05 -1.81
C LYS A 57 -5.04 -7.75 -0.71
N TYR A 58 -5.64 -7.82 0.47
CA TYR A 58 -5.10 -8.65 1.54
C TYR A 58 -5.00 -10.12 1.07
N TYR A 59 -3.85 -10.72 1.30
CA TYR A 59 -3.55 -12.11 1.00
C TYR A 59 -2.55 -12.64 2.02
N LYS A 60 -2.91 -13.69 2.76
CA LYS A 60 -2.06 -14.23 3.82
C LYS A 60 -0.94 -15.11 3.21
N LYS A 61 0.19 -14.50 2.84
CA LYS A 61 1.37 -15.22 2.32
C LYS A 61 2.42 -15.50 3.38
N SER A 62 2.78 -14.50 4.19
CA SER A 62 3.84 -14.63 5.19
C SER A 62 3.62 -13.70 6.38
N LYS A 63 4.36 -13.92 7.47
CA LYS A 63 4.29 -13.10 8.69
C LYS A 63 4.43 -11.59 8.42
N TYR A 64 5.14 -11.20 7.36
CA TYR A 64 5.49 -9.80 7.08
C TYR A 64 5.02 -9.27 5.71
N CYS A 65 4.44 -10.10 4.85
CA CYS A 65 3.90 -9.71 3.54
C CYS A 65 2.50 -10.32 3.37
N ASN A 66 1.50 -9.60 3.85
CA ASN A 66 0.10 -10.04 3.85
C ASN A 66 -0.74 -9.40 2.74
N ASN A 67 -0.10 -8.89 1.69
CA ASN A 67 -0.76 -8.13 0.64
C ASN A 67 -0.24 -8.57 -0.72
N ARG A 68 -1.16 -8.68 -1.68
CA ARG A 68 -0.89 -8.96 -3.09
C ARG A 68 -1.37 -7.80 -3.95
N ILE A 69 -0.59 -7.46 -4.96
CA ILE A 69 -1.02 -6.50 -6.01
C ILE A 69 -1.90 -7.22 -7.01
N ILE A 70 -3.03 -6.59 -7.32
CA ILE A 70 -4.00 -7.04 -8.32
C ILE A 70 -3.65 -6.44 -9.68
N LYS A 71 -3.41 -5.12 -9.69
CA LYS A 71 -3.28 -4.33 -10.91
C LYS A 71 -2.46 -3.06 -10.62
N ILE A 72 -1.66 -2.65 -11.60
CA ILE A 72 -0.98 -1.36 -11.67
C ILE A 72 -1.89 -0.42 -12.46
N LEU A 73 -2.11 0.79 -11.95
CA LEU A 73 -2.95 1.83 -12.56
C LEU A 73 -2.13 2.79 -13.39
#